data_AF-A0AAD4BG51-F1
#
_entry.id   AF-A0AAD4BG51-F1
#
_cell.length_a   1.000
_cell.length_b   1.000
_cell.length_c   1.000
_cell.angle_alpha   90.00
_cell.angle_beta   90.00
_cell.angle_gamma   90.00
#
_symmetry.space_group_name_H-M   'P 1'
#
loop_
_entity.id
_entity.type
_entity.pdbx_description
1 polymer ?
#
loop_
_entity_poly.entity_id
_entity_poly.type
_entity_poly.pdbx_seq_one_letter_code
_entity_poly.pdbx_strand_id
1 'polypeptide(L)'
;MIIIEYVWCRPWTWVSTMFVIVRYIGLCWVMTFVLFCTSFIPGPLEVGSVIYQISGWAFVAFLSAADLVMILRVYAMWNRSKPILCILLFIYVLQTIVAVVLDGVINDPTHLSVHSLTFHRHFECILQPRDWSSVLR
;
A
#
# COMPACT_ATOMS: atom_id res chain seq x y z
N MET A 1 -33.72 11.30 8.49
CA MET A 1 -32.91 12.49 8.12
C MET A 1 -32.22 13.11 9.35
N ILE A 2 -31.66 12.29 10.26
CA ILE A 2 -31.09 12.78 11.55
C ILE A 2 -29.57 12.49 11.62
N ILE A 3 -29.08 11.65 10.70
CA ILE A 3 -27.70 11.13 10.71
C ILE A 3 -26.73 12.10 10.02
N ILE A 4 -27.21 12.86 9.03
CA ILE A 4 -26.38 13.80 8.26
C ILE A 4 -25.92 14.99 9.10
N GLU A 5 -26.83 15.60 9.88
CA GLU A 5 -26.49 16.77 10.69
C GLU A 5 -25.52 16.42 11.83
N TYR A 6 -25.67 15.23 12.43
CA TYR A 6 -24.78 14.81 13.52
C TYR A 6 -23.37 14.42 13.06
N VAL A 7 -23.22 13.95 11.81
CA VAL A 7 -21.91 13.64 11.23
C VAL A 7 -21.21 14.90 10.73
N TRP A 8 -21.95 15.88 10.19
CA TRP A 8 -21.36 17.06 9.55
C TRP A 8 -21.11 18.24 10.50
N CYS A 9 -21.85 18.40 11.59
CA CYS A 9 -21.63 19.51 12.55
C CYS A 9 -20.59 19.21 13.64
N ARG A 10 -19.90 18.07 13.57
CA ARG A 10 -18.84 17.76 14.54
C ARG A 10 -17.60 18.60 14.21
N PRO A 11 -17.04 19.37 15.17
CA PRO A 11 -15.84 20.16 14.91
C PRO A 11 -14.75 19.24 14.37
N TRP A 12 -14.25 19.57 13.18
CA TRP A 12 -13.22 18.80 12.50
C TRP A 12 -11.98 18.77 13.37
N THR A 13 -11.79 17.63 14.05
CA THR A 13 -10.56 17.38 14.80
C THR A 13 -9.48 16.93 13.82
N TRP A 14 -8.23 17.27 14.12
CA TRP A 14 -7.05 16.84 13.36
C TRP A 14 -7.00 15.34 13.07
N VAL A 15 -7.58 14.53 13.96
CA VAL A 15 -7.70 13.07 13.80
C VAL A 15 -8.64 12.69 12.65
N SER A 16 -9.72 13.44 12.48
CA SER A 16 -10.72 13.20 11.44
C SER A 16 -10.18 13.55 10.05
N THR A 17 -9.40 14.63 9.93
CA THR A 17 -8.69 15.01 8.70
C THR A 17 -7.71 13.92 8.27
N MET A 18 -6.86 13.44 9.18
CA MET A 18 -5.91 12.38 8.85
C MET A 18 -6.59 11.08 8.45
N PHE A 19 -7.68 10.71 9.11
CA PHE A 19 -8.45 9.51 8.73
C PHE A 19 -9.02 9.60 7.32
N VAL A 20 -9.56 10.77 6.94
CA VAL A 20 -10.05 11.05 5.58
C VAL A 20 -8.88 10.93 4.59
N ILE A 21 -7.77 11.61 4.85
CA ILE A 21 -6.59 11.60 3.97
C ILE A 21 -6.08 10.18 3.74
N VAL A 22 -5.88 9.38 4.80
CA VAL A 22 -5.47 7.97 4.67
C VAL A 22 -6.53 7.19 3.88
N ARG A 23 -7.82 7.37 4.14
CA ARG A 23 -8.84 6.58 3.44
C ARG A 23 -8.92 6.90 1.94
N TYR A 24 -8.87 8.17 1.56
CA TYR A 24 -8.99 8.58 0.16
C TYR A 24 -7.68 8.39 -0.63
N ILE A 25 -6.51 8.66 -0.02
CA ILE A 25 -5.22 8.39 -0.67
C ILE A 25 -5.01 6.90 -0.87
N GLY A 26 -5.39 6.06 0.10
CA GLY A 26 -5.29 4.60 -0.03
C GLY A 26 -6.16 4.06 -1.16
N LEU A 27 -7.39 4.56 -1.29
CA LEU A 27 -8.28 4.19 -2.40
C LEU A 27 -7.72 4.62 -3.76
N CYS A 28 -7.22 5.85 -3.87
CA CYS A 28 -6.54 6.30 -5.08
C CYS A 28 -5.34 5.40 -5.42
N TRP A 29 -4.54 5.04 -4.42
CA TRP A 29 -3.38 4.16 -4.61
C TRP A 29 -3.76 2.76 -5.09
N VAL A 30 -4.78 2.12 -4.50
CA VAL A 30 -5.27 0.80 -4.95
C VAL A 30 -5.77 0.87 -6.39
N MET A 31 -6.47 1.95 -6.77
CA MET A 31 -6.91 2.12 -8.16
C MET A 31 -5.72 2.26 -9.11
N THR A 32 -4.72 3.07 -8.75
CA THR A 32 -3.48 3.22 -9.52
C THR A 32 -2.75 1.87 -9.65
N PHE A 33 -2.58 1.14 -8.55
CA PHE A 33 -1.91 -0.16 -8.55
C PHE A 33 -2.62 -1.17 -9.46
N VAL A 34 -3.96 -1.28 -9.36
CA VAL A 34 -4.74 -2.19 -10.22
C VAL A 34 -4.59 -1.80 -11.69
N LEU A 35 -4.64 -0.50 -12.02
CA LEU A 35 -4.50 -0.02 -13.39
C LEU A 35 -3.12 -0.30 -14.00
N PHE A 36 -2.06 -0.31 -13.20
CA PHE A 36 -0.69 -0.56 -13.67
C PHE A 36 -0.25 -2.03 -13.59
N CYS A 37 -0.77 -2.81 -12.64
CA CYS A 37 -0.47 -4.24 -12.55
C CYS A 37 -1.31 -5.10 -13.51
N THR A 38 -2.51 -4.64 -13.87
CA THR A 38 -3.27 -5.26 -14.95
C THR A 38 -2.78 -4.64 -16.26
N SER A 39 -2.32 -5.47 -17.20
CA SER A 39 -1.65 -5.07 -18.46
C SER A 39 -2.51 -4.26 -19.45
N PHE A 40 -3.46 -3.44 -18.97
CA PHE A 40 -4.35 -2.61 -19.77
C PHE A 40 -3.62 -1.54 -20.57
N ILE A 41 -2.40 -1.16 -20.18
CA ILE A 41 -1.55 -0.22 -20.90
C ILE A 41 -0.23 -0.93 -21.25
N PRO A 42 -0.03 -1.35 -22.51
CA PRO A 42 1.28 -1.81 -22.98
C PRO A 42 2.23 -0.61 -23.02
N GLY A 43 3.05 -0.45 -21.99
CA GLY A 43 4.08 0.57 -21.89
C GLY A 43 5.50 -0.01 -21.98
N PRO A 44 6.52 0.81 -22.27
CA PRO A 44 7.92 0.36 -22.27
C PRO A 44 8.33 -0.22 -20.90
N LEU A 45 9.09 -1.31 -20.90
CA LEU A 45 9.57 -2.02 -19.70
C LEU A 45 10.29 -1.10 -18.69
N GLU A 46 10.95 -0.05 -19.18
CA GLU A 46 11.64 0.94 -18.34
C GLU A 46 10.68 1.79 -17.49
N VAL A 47 9.51 2.13 -18.05
CA VAL A 47 8.49 2.92 -17.35
C VAL A 47 7.82 2.08 -16.26
N GLY A 48 7.65 0.78 -16.49
CA GLY A 48 7.09 -0.15 -15.51
C GLY A 48 7.97 -0.30 -14.26
N SER A 49 9.30 -0.31 -14.42
CA SER A 49 10.24 -0.42 -13.30
C SER A 49 10.19 0.79 -12.36
N VAL A 50 10.18 2.01 -12.92
CA VAL A 50 10.11 3.25 -12.13
C VAL A 50 8.77 3.37 -11.40
N ILE A 51 7.66 3.04 -12.07
CA ILE A 51 6.33 3.06 -11.45
C ILE A 51 6.23 2.03 -10.31
N TYR A 52 6.81 0.84 -10.49
CA TYR A 52 6.84 -0.17 -9.45
C TYR A 52 7.60 0.32 -8.21
N GLN A 53 8.79 0.91 -8.40
CA GLN A 53 9.58 1.46 -7.31
C GLN A 53 8.83 2.59 -6.58
N ILE A 54 8.25 3.54 -7.32
CA ILE A 54 7.42 4.61 -6.74
C ILE A 54 6.23 4.03 -5.97
N SER A 55 5.61 2.97 -6.50
CA SER A 55 4.46 2.32 -5.84
C SER A 55 4.84 1.65 -4.51
N GLY A 56 6.04 1.06 -4.42
CA GLY A 56 6.58 0.47 -3.18
C GLY A 56 6.78 1.54 -2.10
N TRP A 57 7.49 2.62 -2.42
CA TRP A 57 7.69 3.74 -1.50
C TRP A 57 6.37 4.40 -1.08
N ALA A 58 5.42 4.55 -2.01
CA ALA A 58 4.10 5.08 -1.71
C ALA A 58 3.30 4.17 -0.76
N PHE A 59 3.43 2.84 -0.89
CA PHE A 59 2.81 1.87 0.01
C PHE A 59 3.37 1.95 1.43
N VAL A 60 4.70 2.04 1.57
CA VAL A 60 5.36 2.20 2.87
C VAL A 60 4.91 3.50 3.54
N ALA A 61 4.87 4.60 2.78
CA ALA A 61 4.36 5.89 3.27
C ALA A 61 2.90 5.79 3.71
N PHE A 62 2.06 5.09 2.94
CA PHE A 62 0.65 4.88 3.25
C PHE A 62 0.43 4.11 4.55
N LEU A 63 1.10 2.97 4.70
CA LEU A 63 1.02 2.15 5.92
C LEU A 63 1.48 2.95 7.14
N SER A 64 2.58 3.69 7.01
CA SER A 64 3.10 4.52 8.11
C SER A 64 2.07 5.56 8.58
N ALA A 65 1.35 6.19 7.64
CA ALA A 65 0.28 7.13 7.96
C ALA A 65 -0.94 6.44 8.60
N ALA A 66 -1.31 5.24 8.15
CA ALA A 66 -2.40 4.46 8.73
C ALA A 66 -2.10 4.04 10.18
N ASP A 67 -0.87 3.58 10.43
CA ASP A 67 -0.40 3.19 11.77
C ASP A 67 -0.38 4.41 12.72
N LEU A 68 0.08 5.57 12.25
CA LEU A 68 0.02 6.82 13.01
C LEU A 68 -1.41 7.18 13.43
N VAL A 69 -2.39 7.03 12.52
CA VAL A 69 -3.80 7.26 12.84
C VAL A 69 -4.31 6.25 13.87
N MET A 70 -3.90 4.99 13.77
CA MET A 70 -4.26 3.95 14.75
C MET A 70 -3.69 4.30 16.14
N ILE A 71 -2.42 4.67 16.23
CA ILE A 71 -1.74 5.11 17.47
C ILE A 71 -2.48 6.32 18.07
N LEU A 72 -2.81 7.30 17.25
CA LEU A 72 -3.51 8.52 17.69
C LEU A 72 -4.91 8.21 18.22
N ARG A 73 -5.62 7.26 17.60
CA ARG A 73 -6.93 6.78 18.08
C ARG A 73 -6.83 6.08 19.43
N VAL A 74 -5.84 5.20 19.60
CA VAL A 74 -5.58 4.49 20.86
C VAL A 74 -5.21 5.48 21.97
N TYR A 75 -4.39 6.49 21.65
CA TYR A 75 -4.02 7.55 22.57
C TYR A 75 -5.22 8.39 23.05
N ALA A 76 -6.14 8.71 22.14
CA ALA A 76 -7.36 9.45 22.48
C ALA A 76 -8.30 8.64 23.39
N MET A 77 -8.34 7.32 23.22
CA MET A 77 -9.16 6.41 24.03
C MET A 77 -8.57 6.19 25.43
N TRP A 78 -7.24 6.20 25.57
CA TRP A 78 -6.53 5.94 26.83
C TRP A 78 -6.13 7.22 27.59
N ASN A 79 -7.08 8.14 27.71
CA ASN A 79 -7.04 9.31 28.60
C ASN A 79 -5.72 10.13 28.57
N ARG A 80 -5.12 10.33 27.39
CA ARG A 80 -3.86 11.09 27.19
C ARG A 80 -2.67 10.63 28.05
N SER A 81 -2.63 9.37 28.44
CA SER A 81 -1.48 8.83 29.17
C SER A 81 -0.23 8.79 28.27
N LYS A 82 0.76 9.64 28.58
CA LYS A 82 2.05 9.75 27.89
C LYS A 82 2.88 8.44 27.81
N PRO A 83 2.87 7.51 28.80
CA PRO A 83 3.73 6.32 28.70
C PRO A 83 3.31 5.38 27.58
N ILE A 84 2.00 5.25 27.31
CA ILE A 84 1.47 4.39 26.25
C ILE A 84 1.85 4.94 24.87
N LEU A 85 1.78 6.27 24.71
CA LEU A 85 2.24 6.91 23.49
C LEU A 85 3.71 6.59 23.21
N CYS A 86 4.57 6.66 24.23
CA CYS A 86 6.01 6.40 24.08
C CYS A 86 6.28 4.95 23.61
N ILE A 87 5.58 3.97 24.20
CA ILE A 87 5.69 2.55 23.80
C ILE A 87 5.22 2.34 22.36
N LEU A 88 4.05 2.89 21.99
CA LEU A 88 3.54 2.74 20.62
C LEU A 88 4.47 3.41 19.60
N LEU A 89 5.04 4.56 19.93
CA LEU A 89 5.95 5.28 19.04
C LEU A 89 7.27 4.52 18.85
N PHE A 90 7.77 3.87 19.91
CA PHE A 90 8.94 3.00 19.81
C PHE A 90 8.71 1.80 18.89
N ILE A 91 7.58 1.11 19.04
CA ILE A 91 7.19 -0.02 18.16
C ILE A 91 7.02 0.45 16.71
N TYR A 92 6.38 1.62 16.51
CA TYR A 92 6.21 2.22 15.20
C TYR A 92 7.53 2.51 14.50
N VAL A 93 8.51 3.09 15.21
CA VAL A 93 9.84 3.38 14.65
C VAL A 93 10.57 2.09 14.26
N LEU A 94 10.51 1.06 15.11
CA LEU A 94 11.07 -0.25 14.79
C LEU A 94 10.45 -0.84 13.51
N GLN A 95 9.13 -0.78 13.40
CA GLN A 95 8.41 -1.29 12.24
C GLN A 95 8.72 -0.50 10.95
N THR A 96 8.85 0.83 11.04
CA THR A 96 9.23 1.65 9.88
C THR A 96 10.65 1.36 9.41
N ILE A 97 11.59 1.15 10.34
CA ILE A 97 12.97 0.77 9.99
C ILE A 97 12.99 -0.57 9.24
N VAL A 98 12.28 -1.58 9.74
CA VAL A 98 12.22 -2.90 9.08
C VAL A 98 11.58 -2.79 7.70
N ALA A 99 10.49 -2.04 7.57
CA ALA A 99 9.81 -1.85 6.28
C ALA A 99 10.70 -1.16 5.24
N VAL A 100 11.42 -0.10 5.62
CA VAL A 100 12.35 0.62 4.73
C VAL A 100 13.53 -0.25 4.32
N VAL A 101 14.08 -1.05 5.24
CA VAL A 101 15.19 -1.95 4.93
C VAL A 101 14.74 -3.05 3.96
N LEU A 102 13.57 -3.65 4.19
CA LEU A 102 13.03 -4.67 3.29
C LEU A 102 12.76 -4.11 1.90
N ASP A 103 12.14 -2.93 1.80
CA ASP A 103 11.89 -2.28 0.51
C ASP A 103 13.21 -1.93 -0.19
N GLY A 104 14.21 -1.43 0.54
CA GLY A 104 15.54 -1.17 0.01
C GLY A 104 16.24 -2.43 -0.54
N VAL A 105 16.14 -3.56 0.17
CA VAL A 105 16.72 -4.85 -0.24
C VAL A 105 15.98 -5.44 -1.45
N ILE A 106 14.65 -5.31 -1.52
CA ILE A 106 13.85 -5.80 -2.64
C ILE A 106 14.12 -4.98 -3.91
N ASN A 107 14.30 -3.67 -3.77
CA ASN A 107 14.62 -2.78 -4.87
C ASN A 107 16.10 -2.83 -5.32
N ASP A 108 16.93 -3.66 -4.67
CA ASP A 108 18.28 -3.91 -5.15
C ASP A 108 18.21 -4.56 -6.55
N PRO A 109 18.97 -4.06 -7.55
CA PRO A 109 18.91 -4.54 -8.93
C PRO A 109 19.16 -6.05 -9.08
N THR A 110 19.83 -6.68 -8.11
CA THR A 110 20.07 -8.12 -8.10
C THR A 110 18.79 -8.95 -7.85
N HIS A 111 17.88 -8.49 -6.99
CA HIS A 111 16.63 -9.20 -6.65
C HIS A 111 15.48 -8.91 -7.61
N LEU A 112 15.44 -7.71 -8.21
CA LEU A 112 14.45 -7.34 -9.24
C LEU A 112 14.52 -8.23 -10.49
N SER A 113 15.70 -8.75 -10.86
CA SER A 113 15.86 -9.66 -12.00
C SER A 113 15.08 -10.97 -11.82
N VAL A 114 15.05 -11.51 -10.59
CA VAL A 114 14.41 -12.79 -10.28
C VAL A 114 12.89 -12.62 -10.22
N HIS A 115 12.40 -11.53 -9.62
CA HIS A 115 10.96 -11.29 -9.52
C HIS A 115 10.34 -10.91 -10.87
N SER A 116 11.04 -10.10 -11.69
CA SER A 116 10.59 -9.76 -13.05
C SER A 116 10.59 -10.98 -13.97
N LEU A 117 11.61 -11.85 -13.91
CA LEU A 117 11.64 -13.12 -14.67
C LEU A 117 10.53 -14.09 -14.24
N THR A 118 10.25 -14.16 -12.94
CA THR A 118 9.20 -15.05 -12.40
C THR A 118 7.80 -14.52 -12.76
N PHE A 119 7.57 -13.21 -12.65
CA PHE A 119 6.31 -12.58 -13.02
C PHE A 119 6.06 -12.65 -14.54
N HIS A 120 7.11 -12.46 -15.36
CA HIS A 120 7.03 -12.62 -16.80
C HIS A 120 6.71 -14.07 -17.21
N ARG A 121 7.40 -15.08 -16.63
CA ARG A 121 7.07 -16.49 -16.86
C ARG A 121 5.65 -16.85 -16.41
N HIS A 122 5.20 -16.31 -15.28
CA HIS A 122 3.86 -16.61 -14.77
C HIS A 122 2.77 -16.01 -15.66
N PHE A 123 3.02 -14.85 -16.27
CA PHE A 123 2.13 -14.24 -17.26
C PHE A 123 2.15 -14.96 -18.60
N GLU A 124 3.31 -15.41 -19.09
CA GLU A 124 3.38 -16.27 -20.28
C GLU A 124 2.57 -17.55 -20.10
N CYS A 125 2.64 -18.20 -18.93
CA CYS A 125 1.81 -19.38 -18.64
C CYS A 125 0.29 -19.11 -18.62
N ILE A 126 -0.15 -17.88 -18.30
CA ILE A 126 -1.58 -17.52 -18.28
C ILE A 126 -2.08 -17.14 -19.68
N LEU A 127 -1.23 -16.51 -20.50
CA LEU A 127 -1.56 -16.06 -21.86
C LEU A 127 -1.31 -17.12 -22.93
N GLN A 128 -0.62 -18.23 -22.60
CA GLN A 128 -0.45 -19.31 -23.56
C GLN A 128 -1.83 -19.89 -23.93
N PRO A 129 -2.26 -19.81 -25.20
CA PRO A 129 -3.52 -20.38 -25.61
C PRO A 129 -3.47 -21.86 -25.26
N ARG A 130 -4.38 -22.27 -24.39
CA ARG A 130 -4.51 -23.65 -23.93
C ARG A 130 -4.82 -24.49 -25.17
N ASP A 131 -3.80 -25.12 -25.73
CA ASP A 131 -3.92 -25.95 -26.92
C ASP A 131 -4.69 -27.23 -26.53
N TRP A 132 -5.99 -27.21 -26.77
CA TRP A 132 -6.90 -28.32 -26.49
C TRP A 132 -6.83 -29.43 -27.55
N SER A 133 -5.97 -29.30 -28.57
CA SER A 133 -5.89 -30.28 -29.68
C SER A 133 -5.33 -31.64 -29.26
N SER A 134 -4.66 -31.73 -28.10
CA SER A 134 -4.12 -32.98 -27.57
C SER A 134 -5.04 -33.74 -26.59
N VAL A 135 -6.17 -33.14 -26.19
CA VAL A 135 -7.13 -33.75 -25.24
C VAL A 135 -8.28 -34.46 -25.98
N LEU A 136 -8.48 -34.13 -27.26
CA LEU A 136 -9.55 -34.67 -28.11
C LEU A 136 -9.09 -35.86 -28.98
N ARG A 137 -7.98 -36.53 -28.66
CA ARG A 137 -7.49 -37.72 -29.37
C ARG A 137 -7.50 -38.95 -28.49
#